data_AF-A0A6B2GDA3-F1
#
_entry.id   AF-A0A6B2GDA3-F1
#
_cell.length_a   1.000
_cell.length_b   1.000
_cell.length_c   1.000
_cell.angle_alpha   90.00
_cell.angle_beta   90.00
_cell.angle_gamma   90.00
#
_symmetry.space_group_name_H-M   'P 1'
#
loop_
_entity.id
_entity.type
_entity.pdbx_description
1 polymer ?
#
loop_
_entity_poly.entity_id
_entity_poly.type
_entity_poly.pdbx_seq_one_letter_code
_entity_poly.pdbx_strand_id
1 'polypeptide(L)'
;MKSILAKDYQIHFSDYAYAELNKMIENTAISKLFIIADKNTLAFCYPRLKEKLSINKTVEILEIGIGENQKTIETCEQLWIKLCDLQADRSALILNLGGGIVSDLGGFVAATLKRGIRFINIPTTLLGMVDAAIGGKTGINLGALKNQVGAFYNPSMIVIDTAYLKTLPPREFRSGMSEILKYGLSYDENLYQLIKAYTETDFITLEKLIYRSIEIKNEVVLKDPQEQNLRKVLNFGHSLGHAIESLFLS
;
A
#
# COMPACT_ATOMS: atom_id res chain seq x y z
N MET A 1 11.24 9.71 11.88
CA MET A 1 9.98 10.42 11.54
C MET A 1 8.93 10.09 12.59
N LYS A 2 7.98 11.00 12.88
CA LYS A 2 6.86 10.70 13.80
C LYS A 2 5.79 9.89 13.08
N SER A 3 4.96 9.15 13.81
CA SER A 3 3.78 8.52 13.20
C SER A 3 2.79 9.57 12.71
N ILE A 4 2.12 9.27 11.61
CA ILE A 4 1.01 10.07 11.09
C ILE A 4 -0.29 9.39 11.52
N LEU A 5 -1.17 10.15 12.17
CA LEU A 5 -2.49 9.70 12.58
C LEU A 5 -3.47 9.86 11.42
N ALA A 6 -4.00 8.74 10.91
CA ALA A 6 -5.13 8.73 10.00
C ALA A 6 -6.43 8.62 10.80
N LYS A 7 -7.58 8.48 10.12
CA LYS A 7 -8.91 8.53 10.76
C LYS A 7 -9.06 7.51 11.89
N ASP A 8 -8.68 6.27 11.63
CA ASP A 8 -8.89 5.09 12.49
C ASP A 8 -7.67 4.14 12.49
N TYR A 9 -6.54 4.57 11.91
CA TYR A 9 -5.30 3.83 11.87
C TYR A 9 -4.08 4.76 11.92
N GLN A 10 -2.89 4.20 12.08
CA GLN A 10 -1.64 4.94 12.11
C GLN A 10 -0.68 4.49 11.02
N ILE A 11 0.11 5.44 10.53
CA ILE A 11 1.20 5.21 9.58
C ILE A 11 2.50 5.38 10.34
N HIS A 12 3.28 4.30 10.43
CA HIS A 12 4.54 4.27 11.16
C HIS A 12 5.71 4.13 10.19
N PHE A 13 6.89 4.57 10.63
CA PHE A 13 8.08 4.66 9.80
C PHE A 13 9.25 3.86 10.36
N SER A 14 10.00 3.22 9.48
CA SER A 14 11.30 2.59 9.74
C SER A 14 11.23 1.58 10.90
N ASP A 15 12.28 1.45 11.71
CA ASP A 15 12.35 0.48 12.82
C ASP A 15 11.22 0.65 13.85
N TYR A 16 10.74 1.89 14.06
CA TYR A 16 9.59 2.14 14.93
C TYR A 16 8.31 1.48 14.40
N ALA A 17 8.13 1.41 13.08
CA ALA A 17 6.99 0.74 12.48
C ALA A 17 6.96 -0.76 12.78
N TYR A 18 8.11 -1.43 12.74
CA TYR A 18 8.20 -2.84 13.06
C TYR A 18 8.02 -3.11 14.56
N ALA A 19 8.49 -2.20 15.42
CA ALA A 19 8.23 -2.30 16.86
C ALA A 19 6.72 -2.25 17.16
N GLU A 20 5.97 -1.32 16.55
CA GLU A 20 4.52 -1.24 16.70
C GLU A 20 3.79 -2.41 16.03
N LEU A 21 4.28 -2.90 14.88
CA LEU A 21 3.75 -4.11 14.23
C LEU A 21 3.88 -5.34 15.13
N ASN A 22 5.08 -5.61 15.68
CA ASN A 22 5.32 -6.73 16.57
C ASN A 22 4.44 -6.62 17.83
N LYS A 23 4.40 -5.43 18.44
CA LYS A 23 3.54 -5.13 19.59
C LYS A 23 2.06 -5.35 19.28
N MET A 24 1.58 -4.97 18.10
CA MET A 24 0.20 -5.23 17.67
C MET A 24 -0.04 -6.74 17.53
N ILE A 25 0.92 -7.48 16.97
CA ILE A 25 0.79 -8.92 16.75
C ILE A 25 0.76 -9.69 18.08
N GLU A 26 1.54 -9.26 19.06
CA GLU A 26 1.60 -9.87 20.40
C GLU A 26 0.38 -9.53 21.26
N ASN A 27 -0.04 -8.26 21.28
CA ASN A 27 -1.13 -7.80 22.13
C ASN A 27 -2.52 -8.12 21.59
N THR A 28 -2.63 -8.42 20.30
CA THR A 28 -3.90 -8.83 19.69
C THR A 28 -3.95 -10.35 19.64
N ALA A 29 -5.09 -10.95 20.01
CA ALA A 29 -5.34 -12.37 19.88
C ALA A 29 -5.49 -12.81 18.40
N ILE A 30 -4.43 -12.66 17.61
CA ILE A 30 -4.35 -13.09 16.21
C ILE A 30 -4.26 -14.60 16.19
N SER A 31 -5.24 -15.25 15.57
CA SER A 31 -5.27 -16.71 15.40
C SER A 31 -4.21 -17.20 14.41
N LYS A 32 -4.11 -16.53 13.25
CA LYS A 32 -3.20 -16.87 12.15
C LYS A 32 -2.70 -15.62 11.43
N LEU A 33 -1.46 -15.67 10.97
CA LEU A 33 -0.83 -14.60 10.19
C LEU A 33 -0.61 -15.06 8.76
N PHE A 34 -1.11 -14.28 7.81
CA PHE A 34 -0.95 -14.51 6.39
C PHE A 34 -0.15 -13.36 5.78
N ILE A 35 0.73 -13.66 4.83
CA ILE A 35 1.39 -12.65 3.99
C ILE A 35 0.89 -12.83 2.56
N ILE A 36 0.33 -11.78 1.97
CA ILE A 36 0.07 -11.71 0.53
C ILE A 36 1.19 -10.89 -0.11
N ALA A 37 1.83 -11.44 -1.14
CA ALA A 37 2.90 -10.79 -1.87
C ALA A 37 3.04 -11.37 -3.28
N ASP A 38 3.52 -10.57 -4.23
CA ASP A 38 3.93 -11.07 -5.55
C ASP A 38 5.30 -11.75 -5.49
N LYS A 39 5.62 -12.53 -6.52
CA LYS A 39 6.87 -13.27 -6.65
C LYS A 39 8.15 -12.43 -6.47
N ASN A 40 8.21 -11.21 -7.02
CA ASN A 40 9.39 -10.34 -6.88
C ASN A 40 9.49 -9.84 -5.45
N THR A 41 8.37 -9.44 -4.86
CA THR A 41 8.32 -8.97 -3.48
C THR A 41 8.73 -10.07 -2.49
N LEU A 42 8.36 -11.33 -2.73
CA LEU A 42 8.83 -12.47 -1.94
C LEU A 42 10.34 -12.70 -2.07
N ALA A 43 10.91 -12.51 -3.26
CA ALA A 43 12.35 -12.65 -3.47
C ALA A 43 13.17 -11.54 -2.80
N PHE A 44 12.73 -10.28 -2.94
CA PHE A 44 13.56 -9.12 -2.62
C PHE A 44 13.19 -8.38 -1.33
N CYS A 45 11.94 -8.48 -0.87
CA CYS A 45 11.45 -7.70 0.28
C CYS A 45 11.11 -8.58 1.48
N TYR A 46 10.56 -9.77 1.26
CA TYR A 46 10.18 -10.68 2.34
C TYR A 46 11.34 -11.05 3.29
N PRO A 47 12.59 -11.30 2.84
CA PRO A 47 13.69 -11.58 3.76
C PRO A 47 13.88 -10.51 4.83
N ARG A 48 13.73 -9.23 4.44
CA ARG A 48 13.81 -8.10 5.36
C ARG A 48 12.61 -8.04 6.31
N LEU A 49 11.40 -8.26 5.81
CA LEU A 49 10.22 -8.34 6.69
C LEU A 49 10.38 -9.47 7.72
N LYS A 50 10.84 -10.64 7.28
CA LYS A 50 11.06 -11.81 8.13
C LYS A 50 12.08 -11.55 9.24
N GLU A 51 13.15 -10.82 8.95
CA GLU A 51 14.14 -10.41 9.95
C GLU A 51 13.55 -9.45 10.99
N LYS A 52 12.66 -8.54 10.56
CA LYS A 52 12.04 -7.52 11.43
C LYS A 52 10.85 -8.04 12.23
N LEU A 53 10.20 -9.11 11.78
CA LEU A 53 9.13 -9.78 12.50
C LEU A 53 9.71 -10.62 13.64
N SER A 54 9.50 -10.17 14.87
CA SER A 54 9.89 -10.90 16.09
C SER A 54 8.72 -11.70 16.64
N ILE A 55 8.19 -12.63 15.84
CA ILE A 55 6.96 -13.35 16.17
C ILE A 55 7.21 -14.86 16.34
N ASN A 56 6.59 -15.45 17.36
CA ASN A 56 6.57 -16.89 17.58
C ASN A 56 5.26 -17.52 17.06
N LYS A 57 4.83 -17.11 15.87
CA LYS A 57 3.62 -17.61 15.20
C LYS A 57 3.97 -18.12 13.81
N THR A 58 3.31 -19.20 13.39
CA THR A 58 3.39 -19.67 12.00
C THR A 58 2.86 -18.60 11.06
N VAL A 59 3.62 -18.32 9.99
CA VAL A 59 3.27 -17.36 8.96
C VAL A 59 3.03 -18.10 7.66
N GLU A 60 1.82 -17.99 7.13
CA GLU A 60 1.46 -18.60 5.86
C GLU A 60 1.65 -17.61 4.71
N ILE A 61 2.32 -18.03 3.64
CA ILE A 61 2.59 -17.18 2.48
C ILE A 61 1.62 -17.49 1.34
N LEU A 62 0.96 -16.45 0.86
CA LEU A 62 0.04 -16.46 -0.26
C LEU A 62 0.68 -15.67 -1.42
N GLU A 63 1.41 -16.39 -2.27
CA GLU A 63 2.02 -15.81 -3.48
C GLU A 63 0.94 -15.53 -4.54
N ILE A 64 1.00 -14.35 -5.15
CA ILE A 64 0.27 -14.01 -6.37
C ILE A 64 1.23 -13.80 -7.55
N GLY A 65 0.70 -13.79 -8.78
CA GLY A 65 1.50 -13.44 -9.95
C GLY A 65 2.01 -12.00 -9.95
N ILE A 66 2.65 -11.59 -11.04
CA ILE A 66 3.19 -10.23 -11.20
C ILE A 66 2.33 -9.44 -12.18
N GLY A 67 2.06 -8.18 -11.85
CA GLY A 67 1.47 -7.21 -12.77
C GLY A 67 -0.04 -7.02 -12.60
N GLU A 68 -0.57 -6.02 -13.33
CA GLU A 68 -1.95 -5.55 -13.19
C GLU A 68 -2.99 -6.61 -13.58
N ASN A 69 -2.62 -7.58 -14.41
CA ASN A 69 -3.47 -8.70 -14.80
C ASN A 69 -3.80 -9.66 -13.63
N GLN A 70 -3.15 -9.52 -12.48
CA GLN A 70 -3.49 -10.24 -11.25
C GLN A 70 -4.59 -9.55 -10.44
N LYS A 71 -4.97 -8.33 -10.82
CA LYS A 71 -5.92 -7.53 -10.07
C LYS A 71 -7.35 -7.87 -10.49
N THR A 72 -7.73 -9.14 -10.39
CA THR A 72 -9.00 -9.67 -10.90
C THR A 72 -9.76 -10.46 -9.83
N ILE A 73 -11.03 -10.76 -10.12
CA ILE A 73 -11.89 -11.51 -9.20
C ILE A 73 -11.42 -12.95 -9.04
N GLU A 74 -10.83 -13.54 -10.09
CA GLU A 74 -10.30 -14.89 -10.09
C GLU A 74 -9.11 -15.01 -9.12
N THR A 75 -8.21 -14.01 -9.10
CA THR A 75 -7.12 -13.98 -8.11
C THR A 75 -7.67 -13.81 -6.68
N CYS A 76 -8.71 -12.99 -6.48
CA CYS A 76 -9.39 -12.92 -5.19
C CYS A 76 -10.00 -14.26 -4.77
N GLU A 77 -10.67 -14.97 -5.68
CA GLU A 77 -11.28 -16.27 -5.42
C GLU A 77 -10.24 -17.30 -4.98
N GLN A 78 -9.11 -17.38 -5.69
CA GLN A 78 -7.99 -18.25 -5.31
C GLN A 78 -7.46 -17.94 -3.91
N LEU A 79 -7.31 -16.65 -3.58
CA LEU A 79 -6.87 -16.21 -2.25
C LEU A 79 -7.92 -16.56 -1.18
N TRP A 80 -9.20 -16.35 -1.42
CA TRP A 80 -10.27 -16.69 -0.47
C TRP A 80 -10.36 -18.19 -0.22
N ILE A 81 -10.24 -19.03 -1.25
CA ILE A 81 -10.21 -20.48 -1.12
C ILE A 81 -9.04 -20.89 -0.24
N LYS A 82 -7.82 -20.43 -0.57
CA LYS A 82 -6.61 -20.78 0.20
C LYS A 82 -6.67 -20.29 1.65
N LEU A 83 -7.21 -19.10 1.88
CA LEU A 83 -7.46 -18.57 3.24
C LEU A 83 -8.47 -19.45 4.00
N CYS A 84 -9.54 -19.92 3.35
CA CYS A 84 -10.52 -20.81 3.97
C CYS A 84 -9.93 -22.19 4.29
N ASP A 85 -9.16 -22.78 3.36
CA ASP A 85 -8.49 -24.07 3.54
C ASP A 85 -7.48 -24.02 4.69
N LEU A 86 -6.76 -22.91 4.81
CA LEU A 86 -5.86 -22.62 5.93
C LEU A 86 -6.61 -22.14 7.18
N GLN A 87 -7.95 -22.22 7.21
CA GLN A 87 -8.81 -21.88 8.34
C GLN A 87 -8.57 -20.46 8.87
N ALA A 88 -8.41 -19.48 8.00
CA ALA A 88 -8.43 -18.07 8.38
C ALA A 88 -9.80 -17.75 9.01
N ASP A 89 -9.80 -17.33 10.27
CA ASP A 89 -11.01 -16.92 11.00
C ASP A 89 -11.15 -15.38 11.05
N ARG A 90 -12.10 -14.86 11.84
CA ARG A 90 -12.30 -13.41 11.98
C ARG A 90 -11.17 -12.70 12.73
N SER A 91 -10.35 -13.43 13.47
CA SER A 91 -9.19 -12.89 14.20
C SER A 91 -7.87 -13.11 13.44
N ALA A 92 -7.90 -13.68 12.25
CA ALA A 92 -6.76 -13.72 11.35
C ALA A 92 -6.28 -12.31 10.97
N LEU A 93 -5.00 -12.20 10.62
CA LEU A 93 -4.36 -10.98 10.14
C LEU A 93 -3.70 -11.23 8.80
N ILE A 94 -3.96 -10.36 7.83
CA ILE A 94 -3.27 -10.33 6.53
C ILE A 94 -2.23 -9.21 6.53
N LEU A 95 -0.99 -9.52 6.18
CA LEU A 95 0.05 -8.55 5.85
C LEU A 95 0.18 -8.47 4.32
N ASN A 96 -0.21 -7.34 3.75
CA ASN A 96 -0.04 -7.05 2.33
C ASN A 96 1.36 -6.47 2.11
N LEU A 97 2.32 -7.32 1.76
CA LEU A 97 3.68 -6.90 1.44
C LEU A 97 3.80 -6.75 -0.08
N GLY A 98 3.88 -5.52 -0.58
CA GLY A 98 3.96 -5.29 -2.03
C GLY A 98 3.64 -3.86 -2.46
N GLY A 99 3.46 -3.66 -3.76
CA GLY A 99 3.07 -2.36 -4.32
C GLY A 99 1.56 -2.06 -4.26
N GLY A 100 1.10 -1.17 -5.13
CA GLY A 100 -0.32 -0.79 -5.24
C GLY A 100 -1.24 -1.97 -5.54
N ILE A 101 -0.81 -2.90 -6.40
CA ILE A 101 -1.59 -4.09 -6.75
C ILE A 101 -1.86 -4.96 -5.53
N VAL A 102 -0.81 -5.29 -4.75
CA VAL A 102 -0.93 -6.15 -3.56
C VAL A 102 -1.77 -5.47 -2.47
N SER A 103 -1.59 -4.18 -2.26
CA SER A 103 -2.37 -3.43 -1.25
C SER A 103 -3.85 -3.32 -1.61
N ASP A 104 -4.20 -3.03 -2.87
CA ASP A 104 -5.58 -2.96 -3.32
C ASP A 104 -6.26 -4.34 -3.33
N LEU A 105 -5.62 -5.33 -3.94
CA LEU A 105 -6.15 -6.70 -4.04
C LEU A 105 -6.27 -7.34 -2.66
N GLY A 106 -5.19 -7.30 -1.87
CA GLY A 106 -5.15 -7.89 -0.53
C GLY A 106 -6.08 -7.18 0.44
N GLY A 107 -6.20 -5.85 0.32
CA GLY A 107 -7.19 -5.07 1.07
C GLY A 107 -8.63 -5.44 0.72
N PHE A 108 -8.93 -5.68 -0.56
CA PHE A 108 -10.26 -6.09 -1.00
C PHE A 108 -10.59 -7.52 -0.55
N VAL A 109 -9.61 -8.43 -0.63
CA VAL A 109 -9.70 -9.78 -0.08
C VAL A 109 -10.02 -9.74 1.42
N ALA A 110 -9.32 -8.90 2.19
CA ALA A 110 -9.55 -8.73 3.62
C ALA A 110 -10.92 -8.11 3.94
N ALA A 111 -11.37 -7.13 3.15
CA ALA A 111 -12.65 -6.45 3.32
C ALA A 111 -13.86 -7.39 3.13
N THR A 112 -13.73 -8.38 2.26
CA THR A 112 -14.83 -9.25 1.83
C THR A 112 -14.80 -10.62 2.51
N LEU A 113 -13.63 -11.13 2.91
CA LEU A 113 -13.53 -12.39 3.64
C LEU A 113 -14.22 -12.26 5.01
N LYS A 114 -15.19 -13.15 5.28
CA LYS A 114 -15.98 -13.15 6.53
C LYS A 114 -16.61 -11.79 6.88
N ARG A 115 -16.89 -10.97 5.87
CA ARG A 115 -17.39 -9.59 5.98
C ARG A 115 -16.42 -8.62 6.68
N GLY A 116 -15.12 -8.86 6.53
CA GLY A 116 -14.06 -8.02 7.08
C GLY A 116 -13.21 -8.78 8.08
N ILE A 117 -11.92 -8.89 7.76
CA ILE A 117 -10.86 -9.26 8.69
C ILE A 117 -9.77 -8.18 8.72
N ARG A 118 -8.86 -8.23 9.69
CA ARG A 118 -7.82 -7.23 9.83
C ARG A 118 -6.74 -7.43 8.76
N PHE A 119 -6.23 -6.32 8.27
CA PHE A 119 -5.06 -6.32 7.41
C PHE A 119 -4.14 -5.13 7.69
N ILE A 120 -2.89 -5.26 7.26
CA ILE A 120 -1.85 -4.24 7.36
C ILE A 120 -1.20 -4.12 5.99
N ASN A 121 -1.00 -2.88 5.53
CA ASN A 121 -0.25 -2.62 4.31
C ASN A 121 1.22 -2.35 4.65
N ILE A 122 2.12 -3.04 3.94
CA ILE A 122 3.58 -2.86 4.00
C ILE A 122 4.05 -2.54 2.58
N PRO A 123 3.88 -1.28 2.12
CA PRO A 123 4.20 -0.91 0.76
C PRO A 123 5.70 -1.03 0.46
N THR A 124 6.04 -1.72 -0.63
CA THR A 124 7.44 -1.94 -1.07
C THR A 124 7.83 -1.10 -2.30
N THR A 125 6.88 -0.34 -2.84
CA THR A 125 7.10 0.58 -3.97
C THR A 125 6.90 2.01 -3.53
N LEU A 126 7.56 2.96 -4.19
CA LEU A 126 7.41 4.38 -3.87
C LEU A 126 5.96 4.84 -4.04
N LEU A 127 5.32 4.44 -5.15
CA LEU A 127 3.91 4.69 -5.42
C LEU A 127 3.00 4.13 -4.32
N GLY A 128 3.27 2.90 -3.86
CA GLY A 128 2.54 2.29 -2.75
C GLY A 128 2.66 3.07 -1.45
N MET A 129 3.86 3.61 -1.15
CA MET A 129 4.13 4.35 0.09
C MET A 129 3.41 5.70 0.12
N VAL A 130 3.42 6.45 -0.97
CA VAL A 130 2.91 7.84 -1.01
C VAL A 130 1.48 7.95 -1.51
N ASP A 131 0.96 6.89 -2.11
CA ASP A 131 -0.37 6.86 -2.69
C ASP A 131 -1.12 5.56 -2.34
N ALA A 132 -0.96 4.48 -3.12
CA ALA A 132 -1.93 3.38 -3.13
C ALA A 132 -2.29 2.78 -1.75
N ALA A 133 -1.34 2.64 -0.82
CA ALA A 133 -1.63 2.05 0.50
C ALA A 133 -2.51 2.94 1.40
N ILE A 134 -2.72 4.22 1.07
CA ILE A 134 -3.34 5.24 1.91
C ILE A 134 -4.74 5.60 1.40
N GLY A 135 -5.68 5.74 2.34
CA GLY A 135 -7.00 6.30 2.07
C GLY A 135 -8.09 5.27 1.77
N GLY A 136 -7.84 4.01 2.15
CA GLY A 136 -8.85 2.96 2.33
C GLY A 136 -9.52 2.44 1.08
N LYS A 137 -9.14 2.91 -0.12
CA LYS A 137 -9.64 2.35 -1.37
C LYS A 137 -8.96 1.01 -1.60
N THR A 138 -9.75 -0.03 -1.77
CA THR A 138 -9.28 -1.36 -2.13
C THR A 138 -10.16 -1.87 -3.26
N GLY A 139 -9.62 -2.72 -4.14
CA GLY A 139 -10.44 -3.20 -5.25
C GLY A 139 -9.67 -3.94 -6.33
N ILE A 140 -10.42 -4.29 -7.37
CA ILE A 140 -10.01 -5.05 -8.52
C ILE A 140 -10.54 -4.45 -9.82
N ASN A 141 -9.95 -4.89 -10.91
CA ASN A 141 -10.35 -4.55 -12.27
C ASN A 141 -11.51 -5.45 -12.71
N LEU A 142 -12.40 -4.89 -13.54
CA LEU A 142 -13.50 -5.61 -14.18
C LEU A 142 -13.25 -5.63 -15.69
N GLY A 143 -12.65 -6.72 -16.19
CA GLY A 143 -12.14 -6.76 -17.55
C GLY A 143 -11.10 -5.65 -17.78
N ALA A 144 -11.30 -4.83 -18.81
CA ALA A 144 -10.45 -3.67 -19.10
C ALA A 144 -10.68 -2.46 -18.17
N LEU A 145 -11.73 -2.47 -17.36
CA LEU A 145 -12.09 -1.33 -16.52
C LEU A 145 -11.35 -1.38 -15.18
N LYS A 146 -10.40 -0.46 -14.99
CA LYS A 146 -9.61 -0.39 -13.76
C LYS A 146 -10.44 0.00 -12.54
N ASN A 147 -10.21 -0.66 -11.41
CA ASN A 147 -10.73 -0.29 -10.08
C ASN A 147 -12.26 -0.08 -9.97
N GLN A 148 -13.07 -0.74 -10.80
CA GLN A 148 -14.52 -0.55 -10.79
C GLN A 148 -15.23 -1.33 -9.67
N VAL A 149 -14.61 -2.42 -9.19
CA VAL A 149 -15.17 -3.26 -8.12
C VAL A 149 -14.26 -3.14 -6.91
N GLY A 150 -14.78 -2.66 -5.80
CA GLY A 150 -13.96 -2.35 -4.63
C GLY A 150 -14.74 -2.01 -3.37
N ALA A 151 -14.01 -1.63 -2.33
CA ALA A 151 -14.55 -1.21 -1.04
C ALA A 151 -13.72 -0.07 -0.45
N PHE A 152 -14.37 0.74 0.39
CA PHE A 152 -13.66 1.60 1.34
C PHE A 152 -13.44 0.83 2.64
N TYR A 153 -12.22 0.32 2.85
CA TYR A 153 -11.86 -0.49 4.00
C TYR A 153 -10.43 -0.14 4.47
N ASN A 154 -10.32 0.43 5.67
CA ASN A 154 -9.05 0.93 6.19
C ASN A 154 -8.18 -0.21 6.75
N PRO A 155 -6.85 -0.14 6.56
CA PRO A 155 -5.93 -1.06 7.22
C PRO A 155 -5.91 -0.79 8.73
N SER A 156 -5.43 -1.75 9.52
CA SER A 156 -5.19 -1.52 10.96
C SER A 156 -3.96 -0.65 11.22
N MET A 157 -2.96 -0.71 10.33
CA MET A 157 -1.80 0.19 10.30
C MET A 157 -1.13 0.13 8.93
N ILE A 158 -0.24 1.08 8.66
CA ILE A 158 0.67 1.07 7.50
C ILE A 158 2.11 1.13 7.99
N VAL A 159 2.96 0.26 7.45
CA VAL A 159 4.40 0.18 7.76
C VAL A 159 5.21 0.72 6.58
N ILE A 160 5.82 1.89 6.77
CA ILE A 160 6.67 2.52 5.75
C ILE A 160 8.15 2.24 6.05
N ASP A 161 8.83 1.55 5.14
CA ASP A 161 10.28 1.32 5.22
C ASP A 161 10.94 1.59 3.85
N THR A 162 11.67 2.70 3.77
CA THR A 162 12.33 3.17 2.55
C THR A 162 13.45 2.24 2.09
N ALA A 163 13.93 1.32 2.93
CA ALA A 163 14.94 0.34 2.53
C ALA A 163 14.43 -0.62 1.43
N TYR A 164 13.11 -0.84 1.32
CA TYR A 164 12.54 -1.61 0.21
C TYR A 164 12.78 -0.97 -1.16
N LEU A 165 12.96 0.36 -1.22
CA LEU A 165 13.19 1.07 -2.47
C LEU A 165 14.55 0.75 -3.10
N LYS A 166 15.50 0.16 -2.35
CA LYS A 166 16.82 -0.24 -2.86
C LYS A 166 16.75 -1.35 -3.91
N THR A 167 15.68 -2.16 -3.91
CA THR A 167 15.46 -3.24 -4.89
C THR A 167 14.44 -2.87 -5.96
N LEU A 168 13.86 -1.67 -5.87
CA LEU A 168 12.80 -1.22 -6.77
C LEU A 168 13.38 -0.85 -8.15
N PRO A 169 12.82 -1.35 -9.27
CA PRO A 169 13.29 -0.96 -10.60
C PRO A 169 13.20 0.56 -10.82
N PRO A 170 14.17 1.19 -11.51
CA PRO A 170 14.17 2.64 -11.73
C PRO A 170 12.90 3.19 -12.39
N ARG A 171 12.25 2.38 -13.25
CA ARG A 171 10.97 2.75 -13.88
C ARG A 171 9.85 2.91 -12.83
N GLU A 172 9.76 1.97 -11.90
CA GLU A 172 8.76 2.00 -10.82
C GLU A 172 9.05 3.11 -9.81
N PHE A 173 10.34 3.40 -9.55
CA PHE A 173 10.73 4.56 -8.76
C PHE A 173 10.26 5.86 -9.40
N ARG A 174 10.49 6.04 -10.72
CA ARG A 174 10.01 7.22 -11.46
C ARG A 174 8.47 7.34 -11.44
N SER A 175 7.77 6.22 -11.52
CA SER A 175 6.30 6.18 -11.38
C SER A 175 5.83 6.69 -10.01
N GLY A 176 6.51 6.31 -8.92
CA GLY A 176 6.22 6.89 -7.61
C GLY A 176 6.58 8.38 -7.50
N MET A 177 7.70 8.80 -8.12
CA MET A 177 8.11 10.21 -8.12
C MET A 177 7.13 11.11 -8.86
N SER A 178 6.42 10.63 -9.89
CA SER A 178 5.39 11.44 -10.56
C SER A 178 4.22 11.78 -9.64
N GLU A 179 3.86 10.90 -8.71
CA GLU A 179 2.83 11.20 -7.69
C GLU A 179 3.31 12.24 -6.66
N ILE A 180 4.57 12.16 -6.25
CA ILE A 180 5.17 13.18 -5.38
C ILE A 180 5.20 14.54 -6.09
N LEU A 181 5.55 14.55 -7.38
CA LEU A 181 5.53 15.76 -8.21
C LEU A 181 4.11 16.33 -8.34
N LYS A 182 3.10 15.48 -8.51
CA LYS A 182 1.69 15.89 -8.51
C LYS A 182 1.34 16.67 -7.24
N TYR A 183 1.71 16.16 -6.06
CA TYR A 183 1.47 16.87 -4.79
C TYR A 183 2.21 18.21 -4.73
N GLY A 184 3.47 18.25 -5.18
CA GLY A 184 4.25 19.48 -5.23
C GLY A 184 3.63 20.55 -6.15
N LEU A 185 3.15 20.15 -7.32
CA LEU A 185 2.57 21.08 -8.30
C LEU A 185 1.16 21.55 -7.94
N SER A 186 0.37 20.73 -7.24
CA SER A 186 -1.06 21.00 -7.02
C SER A 186 -1.42 21.41 -5.58
N TYR A 187 -0.56 21.14 -4.59
CA TYR A 187 -0.90 21.31 -3.18
C TYR A 187 0.20 21.98 -2.34
N ASP A 188 1.48 21.68 -2.58
CA ASP A 188 2.59 22.13 -1.72
C ASP A 188 3.81 22.61 -2.52
N GLU A 189 3.93 23.94 -2.67
CA GLU A 189 5.07 24.54 -3.37
C GLU A 189 6.42 24.21 -2.71
N ASN A 190 6.50 24.09 -1.38
CA ASN A 190 7.74 23.73 -0.70
C ASN A 190 8.16 22.31 -1.02
N LEU A 191 7.20 21.38 -1.15
CA LEU A 191 7.46 20.03 -1.65
C LEU A 191 8.02 20.08 -3.08
N TYR A 192 7.46 20.92 -3.95
CA TYR A 192 8.00 21.12 -5.30
C TYR A 192 9.44 21.66 -5.31
N GLN A 193 9.75 22.64 -4.44
CA GLN A 193 11.14 23.12 -4.29
C GLN A 193 12.07 22.01 -3.81
N LEU A 194 11.62 21.17 -2.87
CA LEU A 194 12.40 20.04 -2.36
C LEU A 194 12.67 18.99 -3.44
N ILE A 195 11.70 18.71 -4.33
CA ILE A 195 11.88 17.81 -5.48
C ILE A 195 12.96 18.34 -6.42
N LYS A 196 13.00 19.64 -6.70
CA LYS A 196 14.04 20.23 -7.58
C LYS A 196 15.45 20.12 -6.99
N ALA A 197 15.56 20.10 -5.67
CA ALA A 197 16.83 19.93 -4.97
C ALA A 197 17.24 18.45 -4.79
N TYR A 198 16.32 17.50 -5.04
CA TYR A 198 16.56 16.08 -4.84
C TYR A 198 17.50 15.49 -5.90
N THR A 199 18.41 14.65 -5.45
CA THR A 199 19.26 13.80 -6.30
C THR A 199 19.10 12.35 -5.87
N GLU A 200 19.27 11.39 -6.80
CA GLU A 200 18.97 9.97 -6.55
C GLU A 200 19.78 9.36 -5.38
N THR A 201 20.90 9.96 -5.00
CA THR A 201 21.76 9.54 -3.88
C THR A 201 21.37 10.15 -2.53
N ASP A 202 20.47 11.13 -2.50
CA ASP A 202 20.05 11.83 -1.27
C ASP A 202 18.86 11.12 -0.58
N PHE A 203 19.18 10.09 0.19
CA PHE A 203 18.19 9.33 0.96
C PHE A 203 17.46 10.17 2.01
N ILE A 204 18.11 11.19 2.59
CA ILE A 204 17.50 12.05 3.62
C ILE A 204 16.40 12.89 2.99
N THR A 205 16.67 13.47 1.82
CA THR A 205 15.65 14.22 1.08
C THR A 205 14.53 13.31 0.59
N LEU A 206 14.84 12.09 0.12
CA LEU A 206 13.82 11.12 -0.26
C LEU A 206 12.85 10.80 0.89
N GLU A 207 13.35 10.58 2.10
CA GLU A 207 12.49 10.35 3.27
C GLU A 207 11.57 11.53 3.58
N LYS A 208 12.08 12.77 3.44
CA LYS A 208 11.26 13.98 3.61
C LYS A 208 10.18 14.10 2.53
N LEU A 209 10.52 13.79 1.27
CA LEU A 209 9.57 13.78 0.15
C LEU A 209 8.44 12.78 0.40
N ILE A 210 8.78 11.55 0.82
CA ILE A 210 7.82 10.50 1.14
C ILE A 210 6.94 10.93 2.32
N TYR A 211 7.55 11.38 3.42
CA TYR A 211 6.84 11.78 4.62
C TYR A 211 5.82 12.88 4.34
N ARG A 212 6.24 13.95 3.65
CA ARG A 212 5.35 15.06 3.34
C ARG A 212 4.24 14.67 2.36
N SER A 213 4.54 13.80 1.39
CA SER A 213 3.52 13.28 0.46
C SER A 213 2.44 12.49 1.20
N ILE A 214 2.83 11.69 2.19
CA ILE A 214 1.90 10.94 3.04
C ILE A 214 1.05 11.90 3.89
N GLU A 215 1.64 12.95 4.47
CA GLU A 215 0.90 13.97 5.21
C GLU A 215 -0.16 14.65 4.32
N ILE A 216 0.22 15.12 3.13
CA ILE A 216 -0.70 15.75 2.17
C ILE A 216 -1.85 14.81 1.84
N LYS A 217 -1.56 13.56 1.48
CA LYS A 217 -2.61 12.59 1.15
C LYS A 217 -3.52 12.33 2.35
N ASN A 218 -2.97 12.17 3.54
CA ASN A 218 -3.73 11.95 4.76
C ASN A 218 -4.62 13.16 5.13
N GLU A 219 -4.11 14.39 5.03
CA GLU A 219 -4.86 15.63 5.24
C GLU A 219 -6.09 15.71 4.32
N VAL A 220 -5.91 15.37 3.05
CA VAL A 220 -6.98 15.42 2.05
C VAL A 220 -8.00 14.29 2.27
N VAL A 221 -7.54 13.08 2.58
CA VAL A 221 -8.41 11.93 2.91
C VAL A 221 -9.24 12.21 4.17
N LEU A 222 -8.67 12.82 5.20
CA LEU A 222 -9.39 13.15 6.43
C LEU A 222 -10.53 14.14 6.19
N LYS A 223 -10.32 15.10 5.28
CA LYS A 223 -11.33 16.09 4.89
C LYS A 223 -12.41 15.53 3.96
N ASP A 224 -12.05 14.55 3.11
CA ASP A 224 -12.96 13.94 2.14
C ASP A 224 -12.72 12.42 1.97
N PRO A 225 -13.19 11.60 2.94
CA PRO A 225 -12.86 10.17 2.98
C PRO A 225 -13.39 9.35 1.80
N GLN A 226 -14.55 9.75 1.24
CA GLN A 226 -15.26 9.04 0.16
C GLN A 226 -15.13 9.72 -1.21
N GLU A 227 -14.17 10.65 -1.36
CA GLU A 227 -13.84 11.30 -2.63
C GLU A 227 -15.01 12.00 -3.33
N GLN A 228 -15.84 12.73 -2.58
CA GLN A 228 -17.00 13.41 -3.16
C GLN A 228 -16.62 14.80 -3.71
N ASN A 229 -15.64 15.47 -3.09
CA ASN A 229 -15.34 16.89 -3.31
C ASN A 229 -13.82 17.14 -3.38
N LEU A 230 -13.22 17.55 -2.27
CA LEU A 230 -11.84 18.05 -2.18
C LEU A 230 -10.81 17.05 -2.69
N ARG A 231 -11.01 15.75 -2.48
CA ARG A 231 -10.03 14.71 -2.82
C ARG A 231 -9.78 14.60 -4.33
N LYS A 232 -10.66 15.17 -5.17
CA LYS A 232 -10.44 15.31 -6.61
C LYS A 232 -9.22 16.16 -6.97
N VAL A 233 -8.71 16.99 -6.06
CA VAL A 233 -7.43 17.71 -6.28
C VAL A 233 -6.27 16.74 -6.51
N LEU A 234 -6.33 15.54 -5.92
CA LEU A 234 -5.33 14.50 -6.10
C LEU A 234 -5.45 13.80 -7.47
N ASN A 235 -6.44 14.15 -8.30
CA ASN A 235 -6.58 13.65 -9.66
C ASN A 235 -5.90 14.57 -10.69
N PHE A 236 -5.11 15.55 -10.26
CA PHE A 236 -4.32 16.38 -11.16
C PHE A 236 -3.48 15.49 -12.11
N GLY A 237 -3.57 15.76 -13.42
CA GLY A 237 -2.93 14.97 -14.47
C GLY A 237 -3.60 13.63 -14.82
N HIS A 238 -4.45 13.07 -13.95
CA HIS A 238 -4.99 11.71 -14.12
C HIS A 238 -6.00 11.58 -15.28
N SER A 239 -6.76 12.64 -15.61
CA SER A 239 -7.71 12.56 -16.74
C SER A 239 -7.00 12.30 -18.07
N LEU A 240 -5.87 12.99 -18.31
CA LEU A 240 -5.04 12.74 -19.49
C LEU A 240 -4.22 11.46 -19.33
N GLY A 241 -3.66 11.23 -18.14
CA GLY A 241 -2.88 10.03 -17.83
C GLY A 241 -3.65 8.74 -18.11
N HIS A 242 -4.88 8.63 -17.61
CA HIS A 242 -5.73 7.45 -17.84
C HIS A 242 -6.10 7.25 -19.31
N ALA A 243 -6.30 8.34 -20.07
CA ALA A 243 -6.54 8.23 -21.51
C ALA A 243 -5.33 7.65 -22.24
N ILE A 244 -4.11 8.11 -21.91
CA ILE A 244 -2.86 7.57 -22.47
C ILE A 244 -2.67 6.12 -22.04
N GLU A 245 -2.83 5.80 -20.75
CA GLU A 245 -2.70 4.43 -20.26
C GLU A 245 -3.65 3.47 -20.98
N SER A 246 -4.90 3.89 -21.23
CA SER A 246 -5.89 3.06 -21.92
C SER A 246 -5.52 2.78 -23.39
N LEU A 247 -4.68 3.60 -24.01
CA LEU A 247 -4.20 3.41 -25.39
C LEU A 247 -2.96 2.51 -25.49
N PHE A 248 -2.14 2.46 -24.43
CA PHE A 248 -0.82 1.81 -24.46
C PHE A 248 -0.65 0.65 -23.48
N LEU A 249 -1.60 0.44 -22.56
CA LEU A 249 -1.56 -0.61 -21.54
C LEU A 249 -2.79 -1.55 -21.59
N SER A 250 -3.62 -1.43 -22.62
CA SER A 250 -4.74 -2.35 -22.92
C SER A 250 -4.28 -3.61 -23.62
#